data_AF-A0A1V3RM05-F1
#
_entry.id   AF-A0A1V3RM05-F1
#
_cell.length_a   1.000
_cell.length_b   1.000
_cell.length_c   1.000
_cell.angle_alpha   90.00
_cell.angle_beta   90.00
_cell.angle_gamma   90.00
#
_symmetry.space_group_name_H-M   'P 1'
#
loop_
_entity.id
_entity.type
_entity.pdbx_description
1 polymer ?
#
loop_
_entity_poly.entity_id
_entity_poly.type
_entity_poly.pdbx_seq_one_letter_code
_entity_poly.pdbx_strand_id
1 'polypeptide(L)'
;MDKYVMQRRTKKFAVDVWYLCSKLPHSREFNGYVNQIIRSSSSVGANYRAAVRAKSTADFVNKLKIVEEEADEAQYFLELIMEVQKDQILSGEIERLRKEADEIVAIIVSSIKSVKLK
;
A
#
# COMPACT_ATOMS: atom_id res chain seq x y z
N MET A 1 7.52 0.57 -16.19
CA MET A 1 6.05 0.67 -16.10
C MET A 1 5.64 2.13 -16.30
N ASP A 2 4.54 2.40 -16.98
CA ASP A 2 4.04 3.77 -17.16
C ASP A 2 3.61 4.40 -15.82
N LYS A 3 3.99 5.66 -15.58
CA LYS A 3 3.65 6.40 -14.35
C LYS A 3 2.14 6.49 -14.13
N TYR A 4 1.34 6.59 -15.19
CA TYR A 4 -0.11 6.67 -15.06
C TYR A 4 -0.73 5.33 -14.65
N VAL A 5 -0.14 4.21 -15.08
CA VAL A 5 -0.55 2.87 -14.64
C VAL A 5 -0.35 2.73 -13.14
N MET A 6 0.85 3.06 -12.63
CA MET A 6 1.13 2.97 -11.19
C MET A 6 0.28 3.95 -10.37
N GLN A 7 0.06 5.18 -10.83
CA GLN A 7 -0.83 6.12 -10.14
C GLN A 7 -2.27 5.62 -10.02
N ARG A 8 -2.78 4.89 -11.03
CA ARG A 8 -4.10 4.26 -10.97
C ARG A 8 -4.09 3.05 -10.04
N ARG A 9 -3.04 2.24 -10.12
CA ARG A 9 -2.86 1.02 -9.32
C ARG A 9 -2.83 1.34 -7.82
N THR A 10 -1.96 2.25 -7.39
CA THR A 10 -1.85 2.63 -5.96
C THR A 10 -3.11 3.33 -5.45
N LYS A 11 -3.79 4.13 -6.29
CA LYS A 11 -5.10 4.70 -5.94
C LYS A 11 -6.15 3.61 -5.74
N LYS A 12 -6.21 2.63 -6.65
CA LYS A 12 -7.14 1.51 -6.54
C LYS A 12 -6.88 0.69 -5.28
N PHE A 13 -5.62 0.42 -4.96
CA PHE A 13 -5.23 -0.26 -3.72
C PHE A 13 -5.81 0.44 -2.48
N ALA A 14 -5.59 1.76 -2.33
CA ALA A 14 -6.13 2.53 -1.20
C ALA A 14 -7.67 2.50 -1.12
N VAL A 15 -8.35 2.59 -2.28
CA VAL A 15 -9.82 2.52 -2.35
C VAL A 15 -10.35 1.14 -1.97
N ASP A 16 -9.73 0.08 -2.47
CA ASP A 16 -10.13 -1.29 -2.15
C ASP A 16 -9.90 -1.58 -0.65
N VAL A 17 -8.78 -1.11 -0.06
CA VAL A 17 -8.54 -1.18 1.39
C VAL A 17 -9.62 -0.45 2.18
N TRP A 18 -10.08 0.71 1.72
CA TRP A 18 -11.17 1.43 2.37
C TRP A 18 -12.46 0.59 2.39
N TYR A 19 -12.80 -0.05 1.27
CA TYR A 19 -13.98 -0.93 1.18
C TYR A 19 -13.84 -2.23 1.99
N LEU A 20 -12.62 -2.73 2.19
CA LEU A 20 -12.37 -3.79 3.16
C LEU A 20 -12.65 -3.29 4.58
N CYS A 21 -12.09 -2.14 4.95
CA CYS A 21 -12.23 -1.57 6.29
C CYS A 21 -13.69 -1.28 6.65
N SER A 22 -14.52 -0.86 5.69
CA SER A 22 -15.95 -0.61 5.92
C SER A 22 -16.75 -1.86 6.27
N LYS A 23 -16.18 -3.06 6.04
CA LYS A 23 -16.81 -4.36 6.37
C LYS A 23 -16.29 -4.95 7.69
N LEU A 24 -15.25 -4.35 8.28
CA LEU A 24 -14.68 -4.85 9.55
C LEU A 24 -15.57 -4.48 10.74
N PRO A 25 -15.52 -5.26 11.83
CA PRO A 25 -16.31 -4.98 13.02
C PRO A 25 -16.01 -3.59 13.61
N HIS A 26 -17.06 -2.92 14.10
CA HIS A 26 -16.90 -1.67 14.84
C HIS A 26 -16.55 -1.95 16.30
N SER A 27 -15.26 -2.15 16.58
CA SER A 27 -14.71 -2.25 17.93
C SER A 27 -13.54 -1.28 18.11
N ARG A 28 -13.16 -0.98 19.35
CA ARG A 28 -12.01 -0.13 19.66
C ARG A 28 -10.72 -0.69 19.06
N GLU A 29 -10.53 -2.00 19.16
CA GLU A 29 -9.37 -2.73 18.67
C GLU A 29 -9.30 -2.66 17.13
N PHE A 30 -10.41 -2.97 16.43
CA PHE A 30 -10.49 -2.86 14.98
C PHE A 30 -10.31 -1.42 14.48
N ASN A 31 -10.87 -0.43 15.18
CA ASN A 31 -10.69 0.98 14.83
C ASN A 31 -9.21 1.38 14.86
N GLY A 32 -8.41 0.82 15.78
CA GLY A 32 -6.97 1.00 15.82
C GLY A 32 -6.29 0.54 14.52
N TYR A 33 -6.58 -0.69 14.07
CA TYR A 33 -6.00 -1.24 12.85
C TYR A 33 -6.53 -0.57 11.58
N VAL A 34 -7.83 -0.29 11.52
CA VAL A 34 -8.47 0.45 10.42
C VAL A 34 -7.81 1.81 10.22
N ASN A 35 -7.55 2.56 11.29
CA ASN A 35 -6.91 3.86 11.18
C ASN A 35 -5.49 3.76 10.62
N GLN A 36 -4.72 2.74 11.01
CA GLN A 36 -3.36 2.56 10.52
C GLN A 36 -3.35 2.16 9.05
N ILE A 37 -4.12 1.13 8.67
CA ILE A 37 -4.12 0.63 7.31
C ILE A 37 -4.69 1.63 6.30
N ILE A 38 -5.71 2.42 6.67
CA ILE A 38 -6.23 3.50 5.81
C ILE A 38 -5.14 4.54 5.55
N ARG A 39 -4.34 4.89 6.58
CA ARG A 39 -3.25 5.86 6.43
C ARG A 39 -2.13 5.31 5.55
N SER A 40 -1.61 4.12 5.85
CA SER A 40 -0.48 3.56 5.12
C SER A 40 -0.85 3.26 3.66
N SER A 41 -1.98 2.60 3.40
CA SER A 41 -2.43 2.33 2.02
C SER A 41 -2.67 3.59 1.17
N SER A 42 -3.20 4.66 1.77
CA SER A 42 -3.36 5.96 1.10
C SER A 42 -2.02 6.66 0.86
N SER A 43 -1.08 6.51 1.80
CA SER A 43 0.27 7.08 1.74
C SER A 43 1.08 6.51 0.57
N VAL A 44 0.93 5.23 0.23
CA VAL A 44 1.52 4.60 -0.97
C VAL A 44 1.22 5.43 -2.23
N GLY A 45 -0.05 5.76 -2.46
CA GLY A 45 -0.46 6.53 -3.63
C GLY A 45 -0.04 8.00 -3.58
N ALA A 46 -0.09 8.61 -2.39
CA ALA A 46 0.32 10.00 -2.19
C ALA A 46 1.84 10.18 -2.44
N ASN A 47 2.66 9.32 -1.84
CA ASN A 47 4.12 9.37 -2.00
C ASN A 47 4.55 8.97 -3.41
N TYR A 48 3.86 8.04 -4.08
CA TYR A 48 4.16 7.74 -5.47
C TYR A 48 3.90 8.95 -6.39
N ARG A 49 2.80 9.69 -6.16
CA ARG A 49 2.53 10.94 -6.88
C ARG A 49 3.58 12.00 -6.61
N ALA A 50 4.08 12.08 -5.39
CA ALA A 50 5.18 12.98 -5.02
C ALA A 50 6.50 12.57 -5.70
N ALA A 51 6.80 11.28 -5.79
CA ALA A 51 7.97 10.75 -6.49
C ALA A 51 7.94 11.13 -7.97
N VAL A 52 6.79 11.00 -8.63
CA VAL A 52 6.63 11.42 -10.04
C VAL A 52 6.92 12.92 -10.27
N ARG A 53 6.87 13.75 -9.23
CA ARG A 53 7.22 15.18 -9.25
C ARG A 53 8.58 15.49 -8.62
N ALA A 54 9.45 14.49 -8.47
CA ALA A 54 10.75 14.66 -7.86
C ALA A 54 11.63 15.65 -8.64
N LYS A 55 12.47 16.39 -7.90
CA LYS A 55 13.33 17.44 -8.46
C LYS A 55 14.72 16.92 -8.86
N SER A 56 15.07 15.72 -8.43
CA SER A 56 16.34 15.06 -8.74
C SER A 56 16.19 13.54 -8.63
N THR A 57 17.16 12.80 -9.16
CA THR A 57 17.22 11.34 -9.03
C THR A 57 17.28 10.89 -7.56
N ALA A 58 18.04 11.60 -6.72
CA ALA A 58 18.14 11.29 -5.29
C ALA A 58 16.78 11.50 -4.58
N ASP A 59 16.09 12.61 -4.88
CA ASP A 59 14.76 12.90 -4.37
C ASP A 59 13.72 11.87 -4.85
N PHE A 60 13.82 11.43 -6.11
CA PHE A 60 12.98 10.37 -6.66
C PHE A 60 13.15 9.06 -5.89
N VAL A 61 14.39 8.61 -5.72
CA VAL A 61 14.72 7.38 -4.97
C VAL A 61 14.25 7.49 -3.51
N ASN A 62 14.48 8.62 -2.85
CA ASN A 62 14.05 8.82 -1.47
C ASN A 62 12.53 8.68 -1.31
N LYS A 63 11.76 9.32 -2.20
CA LYS A 63 10.30 9.21 -2.17
C LYS A 63 9.80 7.81 -2.53
N LEU A 64 10.48 7.10 -3.43
CA LEU A 64 10.14 5.70 -3.70
C LEU A 64 10.37 4.79 -2.49
N LYS A 65 11.41 5.03 -1.68
CA LYS A 65 11.58 4.28 -0.42
C LYS A 65 10.44 4.50 0.56
N ILE A 66 9.91 5.71 0.64
CA ILE A 66 8.71 5.97 1.46
C ILE A 66 7.51 5.18 0.91
N VAL A 67 7.34 5.08 -0.41
CA VAL A 67 6.29 4.24 -1.00
C VAL A 67 6.47 2.76 -0.65
N GLU A 68 7.71 2.27 -0.64
CA GLU A 68 8.06 0.91 -0.23
C GLU A 68 7.70 0.66 1.23
N GLU A 69 8.13 1.53 2.14
CA GLU A 69 7.84 1.47 3.58
C GLU A 69 6.32 1.46 3.87
N GLU A 70 5.57 2.35 3.22
CA GLU A 70 4.11 2.47 3.42
C GLU A 70 3.33 1.28 2.85
N ALA A 71 3.83 0.67 1.76
CA ALA A 71 3.21 -0.51 1.17
C ALA A 71 3.45 -1.75 2.05
N ASP A 72 4.66 -1.90 2.59
CA ASP A 72 5.01 -2.95 3.54
C ASP A 72 4.22 -2.79 4.86
N GLU A 73 4.09 -1.57 5.38
CA GLU A 73 3.25 -1.30 6.56
C GLU A 73 1.77 -1.64 6.30
N ALA A 74 1.22 -1.27 5.14
CA ALA A 74 -0.13 -1.66 4.76
C ALA A 74 -0.30 -3.18 4.68
N GLN A 75 0.69 -3.89 4.14
CA GLN A 75 0.72 -5.35 4.10
C GLN A 75 0.69 -5.92 5.52
N TYR A 76 1.56 -5.45 6.42
CA TYR A 76 1.60 -5.89 7.81
C TYR A 76 0.24 -5.77 8.52
N PHE A 77 -0.45 -4.64 8.36
CA PHE A 77 -1.79 -4.49 8.95
C PHE A 77 -2.84 -5.41 8.33
N LEU A 78 -2.74 -5.75 7.04
CA LEU A 78 -3.59 -6.77 6.43
C LEU A 78 -3.34 -8.15 7.05
N GLU A 79 -2.09 -8.48 7.40
CA GLU A 79 -1.76 -9.72 8.13
C GLU A 79 -2.40 -9.74 9.51
N LEU A 80 -2.24 -8.66 10.29
CA LEU A 80 -2.87 -8.56 11.60
C LEU A 80 -4.39 -8.71 11.52
N ILE A 81 -5.02 -8.06 10.54
CA ILE A 81 -6.47 -8.15 10.33
C ILE A 81 -6.86 -9.59 9.97
N MET A 82 -6.11 -10.27 9.09
CA MET A 82 -6.34 -11.67 8.72
C MET A 82 -6.38 -12.59 9.95
N GLU A 83 -5.46 -12.39 10.90
CA GLU A 83 -5.34 -13.23 12.10
C GLU A 83 -6.50 -13.02 13.09
N VAL A 84 -7.05 -11.82 13.19
CA VAL A 84 -8.06 -11.49 14.21
C VAL A 84 -9.49 -11.44 13.71
N GLN A 85 -9.71 -11.27 12.41
CA GLN A 85 -11.05 -11.31 11.81
C GLN A 85 -11.64 -12.71 11.89
N LYS A 86 -12.97 -12.80 12.03
CA LYS A 86 -13.70 -14.07 12.11
C LYS A 86 -14.54 -14.38 10.86
N ASP A 87 -14.65 -13.43 9.95
CA ASP A 87 -15.47 -13.53 8.75
C ASP A 87 -14.68 -14.15 7.60
N GLN A 88 -14.87 -15.44 7.35
CA GLN A 88 -14.18 -16.15 6.26
C GLN A 88 -14.48 -15.58 4.87
N ILE A 89 -15.57 -14.83 4.69
CA ILE A 89 -15.91 -14.18 3.42
C ILE A 89 -14.89 -13.07 3.11
N LEU A 90 -14.34 -12.41 4.14
CA LEU A 90 -13.36 -11.34 3.97
C LEU A 90 -11.94 -11.87 3.69
N SER A 91 -11.61 -13.10 4.07
CA SER A 91 -10.27 -13.67 3.90
C SER A 91 -9.77 -13.63 2.45
N GLY A 92 -10.65 -13.90 1.47
CA GLY A 92 -10.27 -13.82 0.05
C GLY A 92 -9.88 -12.40 -0.39
N GLU A 93 -10.57 -11.38 0.14
CA GLU A 93 -10.29 -9.98 -0.18
C GLU A 93 -9.03 -9.48 0.53
N ILE A 94 -8.82 -9.88 1.79
CA ILE A 94 -7.60 -9.55 2.53
C ILE A 94 -6.37 -10.13 1.82
N GLU A 95 -6.44 -11.40 1.40
CA GLU A 95 -5.33 -12.05 0.69
C GLU A 95 -5.05 -11.40 -0.67
N ARG A 96 -6.10 -11.03 -1.41
CA ARG A 96 -5.95 -10.27 -2.66
C ARG A 96 -5.22 -8.94 -2.43
N LEU A 97 -5.57 -8.22 -1.37
CA LEU A 97 -4.94 -6.94 -1.03
C LEU A 97 -3.51 -7.11 -0.52
N ARG A 98 -3.22 -8.19 0.22
CA ARG A 98 -1.84 -8.53 0.63
C ARG A 98 -0.95 -8.74 -0.59
N LYS A 99 -1.40 -9.54 -1.56
CA LYS A 99 -0.66 -9.75 -2.82
C LYS A 99 -0.47 -8.46 -3.60
N GLU A 100 -1.49 -7.60 -3.65
CA GLU A 100 -1.36 -6.30 -4.30
C GLU A 100 -0.31 -5.40 -3.63
N ALA A 101 -0.25 -5.40 -2.29
CA ALA A 101 0.78 -4.67 -1.55
C ALA A 101 2.19 -5.21 -1.85
N ASP A 102 2.37 -6.53 -1.83
CA ASP A 102 3.64 -7.19 -2.17
C ASP A 102 4.09 -6.90 -3.61
N GLU A 103 3.15 -6.94 -4.57
CA GLU A 103 3.44 -6.58 -5.95
C GLU A 103 3.84 -5.11 -6.10
N ILE A 104 3.21 -4.19 -5.35
CA ILE A 104 3.61 -2.78 -5.30
C ILE A 104 5.05 -2.67 -4.76
N VAL A 105 5.36 -3.31 -3.63
CA VAL A 105 6.71 -3.33 -3.05
C VAL A 105 7.74 -3.82 -4.06
N ALA A 106 7.48 -4.97 -4.70
CA ALA A 106 8.38 -5.55 -5.70
C ALA A 106 8.64 -4.60 -6.89
N ILE A 107 7.61 -3.92 -7.38
CA ILE A 107 7.73 -2.93 -8.47
C ILE A 107 8.56 -1.73 -8.02
N ILE A 108 8.35 -1.24 -6.80
CA ILE A 108 9.05 -0.06 -6.27
C ILE A 108 10.53 -0.38 -6.04
N VAL A 109 10.84 -1.52 -5.41
CA VAL A 109 12.22 -2.01 -5.22
C VAL A 109 12.94 -2.17 -6.55
N SER A 110 12.28 -2.79 -7.54
CA SER A 110 12.83 -2.93 -8.89
C SER A 110 13.08 -1.57 -9.56
N SER A 111 12.17 -0.61 -9.37
CA SER A 111 12.32 0.76 -9.88
C SER A 111 13.51 1.49 -9.25
N ILE A 112 13.70 1.36 -7.93
CA ILE A 112 14.85 1.94 -7.21
C ILE A 112 16.16 1.34 -7.72
N LYS A 113 16.24 0.01 -7.87
CA LYS A 113 17.43 -0.68 -8.39
C LYS A 113 17.76 -0.22 -9.81
N SER A 114 16.76 -0.11 -10.68
CA SER A 114 16.92 0.32 -12.08
C SER A 114 17.47 1.74 -12.20
N VAL A 115 17.13 2.63 -11.27
CA VAL A 115 17.64 4.00 -11.25
C VAL A 115 19.08 4.06 -10.78
N LYS A 116 19.48 3.24 -9.79
CA LYS A 116 20.86 3.21 -9.27
C LYS A 116 21.88 2.60 -10.23
N LEU A 117 21.43 1.80 -11.19
CA LEU A 117 22.27 1.18 -12.23
C LEU A 117 22.53 2.11 -13.43
N LYS A 118 21.88 3.28 -13.47
CA LYS A 118 22.09 4.33 -14.49
C LYS A 118 22.96 5.44 -13.91
#